data_AF-S8EP95-F1
#
_entry.id   AF-S8EP95-F1
#
_cell.length_a   1.000
_cell.length_b   1.000
_cell.length_c   1.000
_cell.angle_alpha   90.00
_cell.angle_beta   90.00
_cell.angle_gamma   90.00
#
_symmetry.space_group_name_H-M   'P 1'
#
loop_
_entity.id
_entity.type
_entity.pdbx_description
1 polymer ?
#
loop_
_entity_poly.entity_id
_entity_poly.type
_entity_poly.pdbx_seq_one_letter_code
_entity_poly.pdbx_strand_id
1 'polypeptide(L)'
;MVRKLYVPDELQHPSWTGEQPDRITPGGLAFATLPTEWIVQMQFQRGSETGVGNGFFASIPGVPNYHVILTAGHNLIGLDGTLSQNITIKAIDPADDYIVPDGDSYICKSYKAQRDNNDPNDWGIVLYPRGKPNLLPPRFRDSNTTQADKDAIENSFGFRISLHLGHAETLQGQATVSGYRDLSKRGEPVSSSGDIMSVYPTQVEYKLKTERGISGSCVWVPHRTFPTVIAIHNYGPKTKHGGSRGSRITVDLMREAYDFTKGAAFGVKLRAHGIPRQLRELPKGGLYLHFPPNFPFARVRLASGTPIDLLPAQSGGVPMHVMAIATPAGERYAGFNLGRGEVVLRERIRDDCLFEWFRGKPTKQGEETVQIKVLKDKDDVEGKAKVQVRVQGAAIRGFDGEDAESSEVSFVDAPTADAWTVFALEK
;
A
#
# COMPACT_ATOMS: atom_id res chain seq x y z
N MET A 1 23.16 -5.64 5.13
CA MET A 1 23.31 -6.17 6.53
C MET A 1 22.71 -5.19 7.54
N VAL A 2 21.54 -5.47 8.11
CA VAL A 2 21.11 -4.79 9.34
C VAL A 2 22.03 -5.29 10.45
N ARG A 3 22.84 -4.42 11.05
CA ARG A 3 23.63 -4.77 12.24
C ARG A 3 22.64 -5.18 13.33
N LYS A 4 22.50 -6.49 13.59
CA LYS A 4 21.93 -6.96 14.85
C LYS A 4 22.87 -6.46 15.94
N LEU A 5 22.44 -5.46 16.69
CA LEU A 5 23.14 -5.04 17.89
C LEU A 5 23.03 -6.21 18.87
N TYR A 6 24.13 -6.90 19.12
CA TYR A 6 24.19 -7.87 20.18
C TYR A 6 24.16 -7.10 21.50
N VAL A 7 23.01 -7.14 22.16
CA VAL A 7 22.86 -6.69 23.55
C VAL A 7 22.90 -7.96 24.39
N PRO A 8 23.93 -8.16 25.25
CA PRO A 8 23.98 -9.30 26.18
C PRO A 8 22.66 -9.44 26.94
N ASP A 9 22.21 -10.67 27.19
CA ASP A 9 20.89 -10.96 27.80
C ASP A 9 20.71 -10.24 29.15
N GLU A 10 21.81 -10.03 29.88
CA GLU A 10 21.88 -9.31 31.16
C GLU A 10 21.57 -7.81 31.04
N LEU A 11 21.74 -7.23 29.85
CA LEU A 11 21.52 -5.81 29.54
C LEU A 11 20.23 -5.58 28.73
N GLN A 12 19.50 -6.65 28.40
CA GLN A 12 18.22 -6.55 27.73
C GLN A 12 17.14 -6.17 28.76
N HIS A 13 16.50 -5.02 28.55
CA HIS A 13 15.30 -4.69 29.31
C HIS A 13 14.24 -5.78 29.08
N PRO A 14 13.40 -6.16 30.08
CA PRO A 14 12.39 -7.22 29.89
C PRO A 14 11.39 -6.98 28.76
N SER A 15 11.25 -5.73 28.29
CA SER A 15 10.43 -5.36 27.14
C SER A 15 11.19 -5.33 25.81
N TRP A 16 12.46 -5.74 25.78
CA TRP A 16 13.29 -5.77 24.58
C TRP A 16 12.87 -6.95 23.70
N THR A 17 12.41 -6.65 22.48
CA THR A 17 11.94 -7.65 21.52
C THR A 17 13.07 -8.20 20.63
N GLY A 18 14.32 -7.79 20.85
CA GLY A 18 15.45 -8.12 19.98
C GLY A 18 15.56 -7.23 18.74
N GLU A 19 14.72 -6.20 18.62
CA GLU A 19 14.56 -5.43 17.39
C GLU A 19 14.87 -3.94 17.60
N GLN A 20 15.68 -3.36 16.72
CA GLN A 20 15.96 -1.92 16.76
C GLN A 20 14.75 -1.09 16.29
N PRO A 21 14.60 0.15 16.78
CA PRO A 21 13.69 1.12 16.18
C PRO A 21 14.04 1.34 14.70
N ASP A 22 13.04 1.35 13.83
CA ASP A 22 13.25 1.58 12.40
C ASP A 22 13.64 3.04 12.17
N ARG A 23 14.93 3.26 11.86
CA ARG A 23 15.44 4.51 11.31
C ARG A 23 15.61 4.35 9.80
N ILE A 24 14.72 4.98 9.04
CA ILE A 24 14.79 4.93 7.58
C ILE A 24 15.45 6.20 7.07
N THR A 25 16.58 6.03 6.38
CA THR A 25 17.19 7.08 5.57
C THR A 25 16.87 6.78 4.11
N PRO A 26 15.95 7.54 3.48
CA PRO A 26 15.59 7.33 2.08
C PRO A 26 16.83 7.52 1.20
N GLY A 27 17.23 6.48 0.46
CA GLY A 27 18.42 6.49 -0.41
C GLY A 27 18.20 7.27 -1.70
N GLY A 28 19.26 7.83 -2.30
CA GLY A 28 19.17 8.77 -3.44
C GLY A 28 18.55 8.20 -4.73
N LEU A 29 17.85 9.06 -5.48
CA LEU A 29 17.41 8.80 -6.87
C LEU A 29 18.62 8.94 -7.80
N ALA A 30 19.41 7.90 -7.95
CA ALA A 30 20.30 7.84 -9.10
C ALA A 30 19.40 7.68 -10.34
N PHE A 31 19.33 8.72 -11.18
CA PHE A 31 18.73 8.70 -12.54
C PHE A 31 17.19 8.85 -12.71
N ALA A 32 16.41 9.20 -11.68
CA ALA A 32 14.97 9.40 -11.89
C ALA A 32 14.63 10.80 -12.43
N THR A 33 13.94 10.86 -13.55
CA THR A 33 13.25 12.08 -14.03
C THR A 33 12.12 12.42 -13.05
N LEU A 34 11.92 13.72 -12.75
CA LEU A 34 10.78 14.16 -11.93
C LEU A 34 9.47 13.64 -12.56
N PRO A 35 8.61 12.94 -11.81
CA PRO A 35 7.40 12.33 -12.36
C PRO A 35 6.27 13.36 -12.51
N THR A 36 6.49 14.36 -13.36
CA THR A 36 5.54 15.46 -13.57
C THR A 36 4.19 14.99 -14.11
N GLU A 37 4.19 13.88 -14.85
CA GLU A 37 2.97 13.27 -15.40
C GLU A 37 2.05 12.63 -14.37
N TRP A 38 2.54 12.37 -13.15
CA TRP A 38 1.74 11.76 -12.09
C TRP A 38 1.05 12.81 -11.23
N ILE A 39 1.23 14.09 -11.53
CA ILE A 39 0.72 15.22 -10.77
C ILE A 39 -0.40 15.87 -11.58
N VAL A 40 -1.54 16.09 -10.93
CA VAL A 40 -2.72 16.67 -11.58
C VAL A 40 -3.16 17.96 -10.91
N GLN A 41 -3.61 18.89 -11.73
CA GLN A 41 -4.35 20.07 -11.25
C GLN A 41 -5.83 19.72 -11.25
N MET A 42 -6.52 20.13 -10.19
CA MET A 42 -7.95 19.94 -10.01
C MET A 42 -8.64 21.30 -9.99
N GLN A 43 -9.79 21.41 -10.64
CA GLN A 43 -10.70 22.54 -10.50
C GLN A 43 -12.05 22.02 -10.00
N PHE A 44 -12.71 22.75 -9.12
CA PHE A 44 -14.01 22.37 -8.59
C PHE A 44 -14.86 23.60 -8.29
N GLN A 45 -16.17 23.42 -8.17
CA GLN A 45 -17.12 24.46 -7.82
C GLN A 45 -17.64 24.26 -6.40
N ARG A 46 -17.76 25.35 -5.65
CA ARG A 46 -18.40 25.37 -4.33
C ARG A 46 -19.35 26.56 -4.28
N GLY A 47 -20.64 26.30 -4.47
CA GLY A 47 -21.61 27.37 -4.73
C GLY A 47 -21.23 28.11 -6.01
N SER A 48 -21.07 29.44 -5.93
CA SER A 48 -20.64 30.29 -7.05
C SER A 48 -19.12 30.41 -7.19
N GLU A 49 -18.33 29.87 -6.26
CA GLU A 49 -16.88 30.01 -6.27
C GLU A 49 -16.21 28.86 -7.02
N THR A 50 -15.18 29.19 -7.79
CA THR A 50 -14.29 28.20 -8.41
C THR A 50 -13.07 28.01 -7.52
N GLY A 51 -12.88 26.79 -7.03
CA GLY A 51 -11.68 26.37 -6.32
C GLY A 51 -10.68 25.67 -7.24
N VAL A 52 -9.41 25.73 -6.86
CA VAL A 52 -8.31 25.02 -7.50
C VAL A 52 -7.56 24.24 -6.43
N GLY A 53 -7.17 23.02 -6.74
CA GLY A 53 -6.36 22.16 -5.89
C GLY A 53 -5.46 21.26 -6.71
N ASN A 54 -4.78 20.35 -6.02
CA ASN A 54 -3.88 19.37 -6.60
C ASN A 54 -4.33 17.95 -6.27
N GLY A 55 -3.87 17.01 -7.07
CA GLY A 55 -3.83 15.61 -6.71
C GLY A 55 -2.63 14.94 -7.37
N PHE A 56 -2.47 13.66 -7.10
CA PHE A 56 -1.46 12.85 -7.77
C PHE A 56 -1.92 11.41 -7.91
N PHE A 57 -1.48 10.79 -9.00
CA PHE A 57 -1.70 9.37 -9.23
C PHE A 57 -0.88 8.55 -8.23
N ALA A 58 -1.54 7.66 -7.51
CA ALA A 58 -0.93 6.69 -6.63
C ALA A 58 -1.00 5.30 -7.28
N SER A 59 0.14 4.62 -7.33
CA SER A 59 0.23 3.26 -7.84
C SER A 59 -0.34 2.29 -6.79
N ILE A 60 -1.64 2.04 -6.90
CA ILE A 60 -2.38 1.06 -6.09
C ILE A 60 -2.72 -0.15 -6.99
N PRO A 61 -2.09 -1.32 -6.75
CA PRO A 61 -2.37 -2.51 -7.55
C PRO A 61 -3.78 -3.05 -7.25
N GLY A 62 -4.34 -3.80 -8.20
CA GLY A 62 -5.62 -4.51 -8.00
C GLY A 62 -6.87 -3.67 -8.15
N VAL A 63 -6.76 -2.36 -8.45
CA VAL A 63 -7.93 -1.50 -8.71
C VAL A 63 -8.45 -1.72 -10.14
N PRO A 64 -9.68 -2.25 -10.31
CA PRO A 64 -10.24 -2.51 -11.62
C PRO A 64 -10.61 -1.19 -12.32
N ASN A 65 -10.33 -1.08 -13.61
CA ASN A 65 -10.77 -0.01 -14.52
C ASN A 65 -10.35 1.43 -14.19
N TYR A 66 -9.72 1.69 -13.04
CA TYR A 66 -9.34 3.02 -12.60
C TYR A 66 -7.87 3.11 -12.19
N HIS A 67 -7.29 4.28 -12.43
CA HIS A 67 -6.17 4.83 -11.68
C HIS A 67 -6.71 5.61 -10.48
N VAL A 68 -5.91 5.70 -9.42
CA VAL A 68 -6.31 6.35 -8.17
C VAL A 68 -5.55 7.66 -8.01
N ILE A 69 -6.29 8.75 -7.85
CA ILE A 69 -5.73 10.07 -7.52
C ILE A 69 -5.96 10.34 -6.04
N LEU A 70 -4.88 10.59 -5.30
CA LEU A 70 -4.96 11.06 -3.92
C LEU A 70 -4.92 12.60 -3.90
N THR A 71 -5.70 13.21 -3.01
CA THR A 71 -5.82 14.68 -2.87
C THR A 71 -6.15 15.06 -1.44
N ALA A 72 -6.15 16.37 -1.12
CA ALA A 72 -6.62 16.88 0.16
C ALA A 72 -8.15 16.79 0.25
N GLY A 73 -8.67 16.47 1.43
CA GLY A 73 -10.11 16.32 1.66
C GLY A 73 -10.87 17.63 1.42
N HIS A 74 -10.27 18.77 1.77
CA HIS A 74 -10.86 20.09 1.58
C HIS A 74 -10.99 20.52 0.11
N ASN A 75 -10.36 19.81 -0.83
CA ASN A 75 -10.62 19.97 -2.26
C ASN A 75 -11.95 19.33 -2.67
N LEU A 76 -12.46 18.39 -1.88
CA LEU A 76 -13.67 17.63 -2.14
C LEU A 76 -14.86 18.12 -1.30
N ILE A 77 -14.62 18.68 -0.12
CA ILE A 77 -15.67 19.20 0.79
C ILE A 77 -15.22 20.48 1.49
N GLY A 78 -16.10 21.46 1.59
CA GLY A 78 -15.88 22.67 2.40
C GLY A 78 -16.00 22.42 3.89
N LEU A 79 -15.45 23.31 4.71
CA LEU A 79 -15.58 23.23 6.18
C LEU A 79 -17.04 23.29 6.63
N ASP A 80 -17.88 24.02 5.88
CA ASP A 80 -19.33 24.11 6.03
C ASP A 80 -20.07 22.80 5.68
N GLY A 81 -19.37 21.81 5.14
CA GLY A 81 -19.93 20.54 4.69
C GLY A 81 -20.44 20.56 3.25
N THR A 82 -20.33 21.69 2.54
CA THR A 82 -20.72 21.77 1.14
C THR A 82 -19.78 20.95 0.27
N LEU A 83 -20.32 19.96 -0.43
CA LEU A 83 -19.57 19.14 -1.38
C LEU A 83 -19.13 19.98 -2.57
N SER A 84 -17.91 19.72 -3.02
CA SER A 84 -17.38 20.34 -4.22
C SER A 84 -17.99 19.64 -5.45
N GLN A 85 -18.49 20.42 -6.40
CA GLN A 85 -19.17 19.95 -7.60
C GLN A 85 -18.29 20.14 -8.82
N ASN A 86 -18.62 19.46 -9.93
CA ASN A 86 -17.93 19.61 -11.22
C ASN A 86 -16.40 19.45 -11.08
N ILE A 87 -15.97 18.51 -10.23
CA ILE A 87 -14.55 18.25 -9.99
C ILE A 87 -13.94 17.84 -11.32
N THR A 88 -12.98 18.63 -11.80
CA THR A 88 -12.38 18.48 -13.12
C THR A 88 -10.88 18.28 -12.97
N ILE A 89 -10.38 17.15 -13.46
CA ILE A 89 -8.95 16.89 -13.61
C ILE A 89 -8.48 17.57 -14.89
N LYS A 90 -7.55 18.52 -14.77
CA LYS A 90 -7.02 19.29 -15.89
C LYS A 90 -5.96 18.50 -16.64
N ALA A 91 -6.22 18.23 -17.92
CA ALA A 91 -5.23 17.62 -18.82
C ALA A 91 -4.23 18.66 -19.35
N ILE A 92 -3.25 18.25 -20.16
CA ILE A 92 -2.36 19.23 -20.83
C ILE A 92 -3.14 20.02 -21.89
N ASP A 93 -4.03 19.35 -22.61
CA ASP A 93 -4.98 19.96 -23.55
C ASP A 93 -6.34 20.20 -22.85
N PRO A 94 -6.91 21.41 -22.84
CA PRO A 94 -8.25 21.70 -22.35
C PRO A 94 -9.37 20.82 -22.92
N ALA A 95 -9.25 20.35 -24.16
CA ALA A 95 -10.22 19.46 -24.78
C ALA A 95 -10.29 18.08 -24.07
N ASP A 96 -9.25 17.72 -23.33
CA ASP A 96 -9.09 16.44 -22.64
C ASP A 96 -9.40 16.51 -21.13
N ASP A 97 -9.92 17.65 -20.65
CA ASP A 97 -10.37 17.78 -19.27
C ASP A 97 -11.36 16.67 -18.90
N TYR A 98 -11.14 16.08 -17.72
CA TYR A 98 -11.99 15.02 -17.23
C TYR A 98 -12.81 15.49 -16.04
N ILE A 99 -14.14 15.55 -16.24
CA ILE A 99 -15.09 15.79 -15.17
C ILE A 99 -15.31 14.46 -14.45
N VAL A 100 -15.02 14.44 -13.15
CA VAL A 100 -15.17 13.30 -12.26
C VAL A 100 -16.67 13.06 -12.02
N PRO A 101 -17.19 11.86 -12.33
CA PRO A 101 -18.57 11.50 -12.05
C PRO A 101 -18.89 11.51 -10.55
N ASP A 102 -20.16 11.71 -10.22
CA ASP A 102 -20.66 11.51 -8.87
C ASP A 102 -20.44 10.06 -8.43
N GLY A 103 -19.90 9.87 -7.23
CA GLY A 103 -19.55 8.54 -6.70
C GLY A 103 -18.13 8.08 -7.01
N ASP A 104 -17.45 8.70 -7.98
CA ASP A 104 -16.04 8.42 -8.31
C ASP A 104 -15.07 9.25 -7.43
N SER A 105 -15.55 9.77 -6.30
CA SER A 105 -14.74 10.43 -5.29
C SER A 105 -15.06 9.94 -3.88
N TYR A 106 -14.06 9.97 -3.02
CA TYR A 106 -14.16 9.58 -1.61
C TYR A 106 -13.49 10.61 -0.73
N ILE A 107 -14.08 10.85 0.44
CA ILE A 107 -13.57 11.75 1.46
C ILE A 107 -13.32 10.91 2.70
N CYS A 108 -12.16 11.07 3.34
CA CYS A 108 -11.85 10.42 4.61
C CYS A 108 -13.01 10.54 5.61
N LYS A 109 -13.40 9.42 6.24
CA LYS A 109 -14.57 9.37 7.12
C LYS A 109 -14.45 10.33 8.31
N SER A 110 -13.30 10.34 8.97
CA SER A 110 -13.07 11.19 10.15
C SER A 110 -13.09 12.68 9.77
N TYR A 111 -12.42 13.05 8.69
CA TYR A 111 -12.44 14.41 8.18
C TYR A 111 -13.85 14.84 7.77
N LYS A 112 -14.59 13.99 7.05
CA LYS A 112 -15.99 14.26 6.68
C LYS A 112 -16.91 14.39 7.91
N ALA A 113 -16.58 13.81 9.06
CA ALA A 113 -17.42 13.92 10.24
C ALA A 113 -17.21 15.24 11.00
N GLN A 114 -15.96 15.64 11.23
CA GLN A 114 -15.64 16.75 12.14
C GLN A 114 -15.06 18.00 11.45
N ARG A 115 -14.51 17.88 10.23
CA ARG A 115 -13.96 18.96 9.38
C ARG A 115 -13.35 20.11 10.18
N ASP A 116 -12.10 19.97 10.59
CA ASP A 116 -11.37 21.04 11.27
C ASP A 116 -10.28 21.64 10.38
N ASN A 117 -9.99 22.91 10.63
CA ASN A 117 -8.77 23.54 10.16
C ASN A 117 -7.57 22.81 10.78
N ASN A 118 -6.68 22.30 9.93
CA ASN A 118 -5.49 21.54 10.32
C ASN A 118 -5.73 20.07 10.69
N ASP A 119 -6.84 19.46 10.29
CA ASP A 119 -7.10 18.04 10.54
C ASP A 119 -6.03 17.18 9.83
N PRO A 120 -5.27 16.34 10.55
CA PRO A 120 -4.29 15.45 9.92
C PRO A 120 -4.92 14.44 8.95
N ASN A 121 -6.23 14.19 9.03
CA ASN A 121 -6.98 13.31 8.14
C ASN A 121 -7.62 14.02 6.95
N ASP A 122 -7.23 15.26 6.66
CA ASP A 122 -7.66 16.04 5.49
C ASP A 122 -7.14 15.47 4.16
N TRP A 123 -7.69 14.33 3.76
CA TRP A 123 -7.39 13.63 2.51
C TRP A 123 -8.65 13.05 1.85
N GLY A 124 -8.52 12.74 0.57
CA GLY A 124 -9.56 12.11 -0.23
C GLY A 124 -9.00 11.44 -1.48
N ILE A 125 -9.91 10.84 -2.24
CA ILE A 125 -9.61 10.06 -3.43
C ILE A 125 -10.50 10.52 -4.57
N VAL A 126 -9.94 10.50 -5.78
CA VAL A 126 -10.67 10.61 -7.04
C VAL A 126 -10.28 9.43 -7.93
N LEU A 127 -11.26 8.79 -8.56
CA LEU A 127 -11.02 7.74 -9.55
C LEU A 127 -10.86 8.36 -10.94
N TYR A 128 -9.88 7.86 -11.69
CA TYR A 128 -9.64 8.28 -13.06
C TYR A 128 -9.62 7.04 -13.97
N PRO A 129 -10.42 6.99 -15.05
CA PRO A 129 -10.56 5.77 -15.85
C PRO A 129 -9.26 5.40 -16.57
N ARG A 130 -8.93 4.10 -16.56
CA ARG A 130 -7.83 3.51 -17.33
C ARG A 130 -8.13 3.56 -18.82
N GLY A 131 -7.10 3.43 -19.65
CA GLY A 131 -7.23 3.46 -21.10
C GLY A 131 -7.60 4.83 -21.68
N LYS A 132 -7.75 5.88 -20.86
CA LYS A 132 -7.87 7.25 -21.38
C LYS A 132 -6.49 7.74 -21.85
N PRO A 133 -6.31 7.98 -23.16
CA PRO A 133 -4.98 8.19 -23.73
C PRO A 133 -4.29 9.46 -23.22
N ASN A 134 -5.02 10.46 -22.71
CA ASN A 134 -4.61 11.86 -22.74
C ASN A 134 -3.93 12.42 -21.48
N LEU A 135 -3.72 11.59 -20.44
CA LEU A 135 -2.82 11.92 -19.32
C LEU A 135 -1.56 11.06 -19.27
N LEU A 136 -1.48 9.97 -20.03
CA LEU A 136 -0.27 9.16 -20.11
C LEU A 136 0.74 9.83 -21.05
N PRO A 137 2.01 10.01 -20.64
CA PRO A 137 3.03 10.58 -21.49
C PRO A 137 3.14 9.92 -22.86
N PRO A 138 3.47 10.66 -23.93
CA PRO A 138 3.59 10.14 -25.30
C PRO A 138 4.49 8.90 -25.43
N ARG A 139 5.52 8.77 -24.57
CA ARG A 139 6.40 7.59 -24.52
C ARG A 139 5.68 6.27 -24.22
N PHE A 140 4.49 6.31 -23.64
CA PHE A 140 3.66 5.14 -23.34
C PHE A 140 2.64 4.82 -24.45
N ARG A 141 2.66 5.59 -25.55
CA ARG A 141 1.78 5.41 -26.72
C ARG A 141 2.47 4.72 -27.90
N ASP A 142 3.68 4.18 -27.72
CA ASP A 142 4.39 3.49 -28.79
C ASP A 142 3.58 2.26 -29.28
N SER A 143 3.34 2.21 -30.58
CA SER A 143 2.60 1.15 -31.27
C SER A 143 3.25 -0.23 -31.17
N ASN A 144 4.53 -0.31 -30.77
CA ASN A 144 5.26 -1.57 -30.60
C ASN A 144 5.09 -2.22 -29.21
N THR A 145 4.35 -1.57 -28.30
CA THR A 145 4.15 -2.06 -26.92
C THR A 145 3.17 -3.23 -26.89
N THR A 146 3.56 -4.38 -26.33
CA THR A 146 2.65 -5.54 -26.23
C THR A 146 1.51 -5.25 -25.24
N GLN A 147 0.41 -6.02 -25.30
CA GLN A 147 -0.67 -5.86 -24.31
C GLN A 147 -0.19 -6.11 -22.88
N ALA A 148 0.72 -7.08 -22.68
CA ALA A 148 1.30 -7.36 -21.38
C ALA A 148 2.13 -6.18 -20.84
N ASP A 149 2.87 -5.51 -21.72
CA ASP A 149 3.63 -4.30 -21.37
C ASP A 149 2.68 -3.14 -21.00
N LYS A 150 1.59 -2.95 -21.77
CA LYS A 150 0.55 -1.96 -21.46
C LYS A 150 -0.08 -2.22 -20.09
N ASP A 151 -0.46 -3.46 -19.81
CA ASP A 151 -1.04 -3.85 -18.52
C ASP A 151 -0.05 -3.64 -17.37
N ALA A 152 1.22 -3.97 -17.56
CA ALA A 152 2.27 -3.73 -16.57
C ALA A 152 2.50 -2.24 -16.31
N ILE A 153 2.48 -1.41 -17.36
CA ILE A 153 2.59 0.05 -17.27
C ILE A 153 1.39 0.63 -16.53
N GLU A 154 0.16 0.28 -16.90
CA GLU A 154 -1.04 0.82 -16.25
C GLU A 154 -1.12 0.44 -14.77
N ASN A 155 -0.72 -0.80 -14.43
CA ASN A 155 -0.69 -1.26 -13.04
C ASN A 155 0.42 -0.61 -12.21
N SER A 156 1.44 -0.06 -12.86
CA SER A 156 2.57 0.60 -12.20
C SER A 156 2.53 2.13 -12.28
N PHE A 157 1.51 2.71 -12.92
CA PHE A 157 1.37 4.15 -13.10
C PHE A 157 1.11 4.87 -11.77
N GLY A 158 1.77 6.02 -11.59
CA GLY A 158 1.68 6.85 -10.40
C GLY A 158 2.84 6.67 -9.41
N PHE A 159 2.85 7.53 -8.41
CA PHE A 159 3.80 7.47 -7.31
C PHE A 159 3.69 6.15 -6.54
N ARG A 160 4.83 5.66 -6.06
CA ARG A 160 4.84 4.44 -5.23
C ARG A 160 4.32 4.73 -3.84
N ILE A 161 3.74 3.71 -3.22
CA ILE A 161 3.35 3.70 -1.82
C ILE A 161 4.22 2.68 -1.10
N SER A 162 4.52 2.92 0.18
CA SER A 162 5.16 1.96 1.07
C SER A 162 4.51 2.01 2.44
N LEU A 163 3.82 0.93 2.82
CA LEU A 163 3.25 0.81 4.17
C LEU A 163 4.32 0.64 5.25
N HIS A 164 5.54 0.22 4.89
CA HIS A 164 6.69 0.24 5.80
C HIS A 164 7.08 1.67 6.16
N LEU A 165 7.18 2.58 5.17
CA LEU A 165 7.37 4.01 5.45
C LEU A 165 6.19 4.60 6.25
N GLY A 166 4.98 4.11 6.01
CA GLY A 166 3.78 4.45 6.79
C GLY A 166 3.85 4.07 8.28
N HIS A 167 4.68 3.07 8.64
CA HIS A 167 4.93 2.62 10.02
C HIS A 167 6.20 3.19 10.64
N ALA A 168 7.05 3.87 9.87
CA ALA A 168 8.33 4.39 10.37
C ALA A 168 8.12 5.39 11.53
N GLU A 169 8.79 5.19 12.67
CA GLU A 169 8.73 6.16 13.77
C GLU A 169 9.53 7.42 13.48
N THR A 170 10.59 7.26 12.69
CA THR A 170 11.46 8.36 12.29
C THR A 170 11.76 8.26 10.80
N LEU A 171 11.67 9.40 10.12
CA LEU A 171 12.09 9.55 8.73
C LEU A 171 13.03 10.75 8.67
N GLN A 172 14.24 10.53 8.17
CA GLN A 172 15.26 11.57 8.03
C GLN A 172 15.48 11.92 6.56
N GLY A 173 16.06 13.09 6.30
CA GLY A 173 16.38 13.56 4.95
C GLY A 173 15.39 14.60 4.45
N GLN A 174 15.32 14.73 3.12
CA GLN A 174 14.51 15.76 2.46
C GLN A 174 13.27 15.16 1.81
N ALA A 175 12.12 15.78 2.08
CA ALA A 175 10.90 15.53 1.34
C ALA A 175 10.81 16.51 0.17
N THR A 176 10.28 16.02 -0.95
CA THR A 176 9.93 16.85 -2.10
C THR A 176 8.42 16.98 -2.18
N VAL A 177 7.96 18.22 -2.35
CA VAL A 177 6.55 18.54 -2.60
C VAL A 177 6.41 18.91 -4.07
N SER A 178 5.53 18.22 -4.79
CA SER A 178 5.31 18.47 -6.22
C SER A 178 3.83 18.71 -6.53
N GLY A 179 3.54 19.81 -7.23
CA GLY A 179 2.19 20.29 -7.47
C GLY A 179 2.13 21.56 -8.31
N TYR A 180 0.93 22.01 -8.59
CA TYR A 180 0.59 23.28 -9.21
C TYR A 180 0.42 24.35 -8.15
N ARG A 181 0.96 25.53 -8.44
CA ARG A 181 0.79 26.77 -7.66
C ARG A 181 -0.14 27.71 -8.42
N ASP A 182 -0.52 28.81 -7.79
CA ASP A 182 -1.46 29.80 -8.37
C ASP A 182 -1.01 30.33 -9.75
N LEU A 183 0.30 30.45 -9.97
CA LEU A 183 0.89 30.90 -11.25
C LEU A 183 1.37 29.76 -12.16
N SER A 184 1.19 28.50 -11.77
CA SER A 184 1.61 27.36 -12.59
C SER A 184 0.73 27.25 -13.83
N LYS A 185 1.37 27.08 -14.99
CA LYS A 185 0.67 26.74 -16.22
C LYS A 185 0.22 25.28 -16.16
N ARG A 186 -0.84 24.99 -16.92
CA ARG A 186 -1.34 23.64 -17.16
C ARG A 186 -0.22 22.77 -17.74
N GLY A 187 -0.07 21.55 -17.21
CA GLY A 187 0.99 20.62 -17.63
C GLY A 187 2.39 20.94 -17.08
N GLU A 188 2.55 22.02 -16.30
CA GLU A 188 3.84 22.46 -15.75
C GLU A 188 3.81 22.46 -14.21
N PRO A 189 3.70 21.29 -13.55
CA PRO A 189 3.81 21.22 -12.10
C PRO A 189 5.22 21.59 -11.65
N VAL A 190 5.32 22.21 -10.49
CA VAL A 190 6.59 22.62 -9.88
C VAL A 190 6.91 21.75 -8.69
N SER A 191 8.21 21.56 -8.43
CA SER A 191 8.69 20.82 -7.27
C SER A 191 9.55 21.70 -6.38
N SER A 192 9.51 21.42 -5.09
CA SER A 192 10.38 22.06 -4.11
C SER A 192 10.69 21.06 -3.00
N SER A 193 11.92 21.08 -2.49
CA SER A 193 12.38 20.15 -1.47
C SER A 193 12.74 20.86 -0.17
N GLY A 194 12.59 20.16 0.95
CA GLY A 194 12.87 20.68 2.27
C GLY A 194 13.07 19.56 3.29
N ASP A 195 13.73 19.87 4.39
CA ASP A 195 14.06 18.87 5.41
C ASP A 195 12.79 18.36 6.10
N ILE A 196 12.71 17.05 6.32
CA ILE A 196 11.68 16.45 7.16
C ILE A 196 11.99 16.83 8.60
N MET A 197 11.02 17.47 9.27
CA MET A 197 11.18 17.97 10.63
C MET A 197 10.69 16.93 11.64
N SER A 198 9.46 16.44 11.42
CA SER A 198 8.77 15.55 12.35
C SER A 198 7.86 14.60 11.60
N VAL A 199 7.75 13.39 12.12
CA VAL A 199 6.78 12.40 11.66
C VAL A 199 5.87 12.08 12.84
N TYR A 200 4.58 12.38 12.68
CA TYR A 200 3.52 12.05 13.63
C TYR A 200 2.75 10.82 13.15
N PRO A 201 1.87 10.23 13.98
CA PRO A 201 1.09 9.05 13.59
C PRO A 201 0.30 9.25 12.29
N THR A 202 -0.32 10.41 12.09
CA THR A 202 -1.19 10.70 10.93
C THR A 202 -0.72 11.89 10.09
N GLN A 203 0.42 12.50 10.40
CA GLN A 203 0.90 13.71 9.72
C GLN A 203 2.42 13.71 9.58
N VAL A 204 2.92 14.32 8.51
CA VAL A 204 4.35 14.61 8.33
C VAL A 204 4.54 16.11 8.26
N GLU A 205 5.54 16.63 8.96
CA GLU A 205 5.95 18.04 8.93
C GLU A 205 7.32 18.19 8.25
N TYR A 206 7.43 19.16 7.36
CA TYR A 206 8.64 19.42 6.58
C TYR A 206 8.87 20.90 6.35
N LYS A 207 10.13 21.29 6.29
CA LYS A 207 10.56 22.68 6.20
C LYS A 207 10.49 23.19 4.77
N LEU A 208 9.31 23.63 4.36
CA LEU A 208 9.08 24.19 3.03
C LEU A 208 8.09 25.35 3.11
N LYS A 209 8.43 26.48 2.48
CA LYS A 209 7.49 27.59 2.36
C LYS A 209 6.51 27.25 1.23
N THR A 210 5.29 26.85 1.59
CA THR A 210 4.24 26.60 0.61
C THR A 210 3.48 27.88 0.28
N GLU A 211 3.02 27.98 -0.96
CA GLU A 211 2.22 29.08 -1.49
C GLU A 211 0.75 28.66 -1.59
N ARG A 212 -0.16 29.61 -1.80
CA ARG A 212 -1.57 29.30 -2.03
C ARG A 212 -1.71 28.40 -3.28
N GLY A 213 -2.65 27.45 -3.21
CA GLY A 213 -3.00 26.58 -4.33
C GLY A 213 -2.31 25.21 -4.33
N ILE A 214 -1.35 24.94 -3.44
CA ILE A 214 -0.60 23.66 -3.43
C ILE A 214 -1.34 22.50 -2.72
N SER A 215 -2.52 22.73 -2.15
CA SER A 215 -3.30 21.73 -1.41
C SER A 215 -3.60 20.48 -2.23
N GLY A 216 -3.31 19.31 -1.66
CA GLY A 216 -3.44 17.99 -2.30
C GLY A 216 -2.20 17.52 -3.06
N SER A 217 -1.12 18.31 -3.07
CA SER A 217 0.14 17.94 -3.72
C SER A 217 0.80 16.72 -3.08
N CYS A 218 1.56 15.96 -3.87
CA CYS A 218 2.31 14.84 -3.33
C CYS A 218 3.50 15.31 -2.50
N VAL A 219 3.72 14.66 -1.37
CA VAL A 219 4.94 14.77 -0.56
C VAL A 219 5.64 13.43 -0.63
N TRP A 220 6.81 13.39 -1.25
CA TRP A 220 7.49 12.14 -1.58
C TRP A 220 8.98 12.18 -1.26
N VAL A 221 9.55 10.99 -1.09
CA VAL A 221 10.98 10.75 -0.90
C VAL A 221 11.49 9.71 -1.88
N PRO A 222 12.78 9.78 -2.27
CA PRO A 222 13.48 8.68 -2.90
C PRO A 222 13.45 7.40 -2.03
N HIS A 223 12.84 6.32 -2.51
CA HIS A 223 12.86 5.05 -1.76
C HIS A 223 12.92 3.87 -2.73
N ARG A 224 13.96 3.04 -2.58
CA ARG A 224 14.27 1.90 -3.47
C ARG A 224 14.19 2.28 -4.96
N THR A 225 14.96 3.30 -5.35
CA THR A 225 15.03 3.84 -6.72
C THR A 225 13.74 4.47 -7.28
N PHE A 226 12.65 4.53 -6.52
CA PHE A 226 11.40 5.14 -6.96
C PHE A 226 11.00 6.35 -6.10
N PRO A 227 10.34 7.37 -6.68
CA PRO A 227 9.68 8.39 -5.89
C PRO A 227 8.48 7.76 -5.16
N THR A 228 8.55 7.75 -3.84
CA THR A 228 7.56 7.12 -2.97
C THR A 228 6.89 8.17 -2.11
N VAL A 229 5.55 8.23 -2.18
CA VAL A 229 4.77 9.22 -1.42
C VAL A 229 4.71 8.80 0.04
N ILE A 230 4.93 9.80 0.90
CA ILE A 230 4.87 9.67 2.36
C ILE A 230 3.73 10.50 2.95
N ALA A 231 3.25 11.52 2.23
CA ALA A 231 2.10 12.32 2.65
C ALA A 231 1.39 13.04 1.49
N ILE A 232 0.18 13.51 1.76
CA ILE A 232 -0.63 14.42 0.91
C ILE A 232 -0.56 15.80 1.55
N HIS A 233 -0.01 16.81 0.87
CA HIS A 233 0.08 18.16 1.40
C HIS A 233 -1.32 18.74 1.67
N ASN A 234 -1.57 19.28 2.86
CA ASN A 234 -2.86 19.84 3.23
C ASN A 234 -2.78 21.24 3.83
N TYR A 235 -1.75 21.53 4.65
CA TYR A 235 -1.66 22.80 5.36
C TYR A 235 -0.26 23.38 5.36
N GLY A 236 -0.18 24.71 5.40
CA GLY A 236 1.04 25.43 5.73
C GLY A 236 1.43 25.30 7.22
N PRO A 237 2.49 25.99 7.64
CA PRO A 237 2.94 26.02 9.02
C PRO A 237 1.86 26.49 10.00
N LYS A 238 1.71 25.78 11.13
CA LYS A 238 0.82 26.22 12.24
C LYS A 238 1.39 27.44 12.97
N THR A 239 2.71 27.54 13.02
CA THR A 239 3.44 28.63 13.66
C THR A 239 4.44 29.23 12.67
N LYS A 240 4.89 30.47 12.92
CA LYS A 240 5.87 31.16 12.06
C LYS A 240 7.18 30.38 11.87
N HIS A 241 7.53 29.52 12.83
CA HIS A 241 8.75 28.70 12.82
C HIS A 241 8.49 27.23 12.49
N GLY A 242 7.23 26.84 12.27
CA GLY A 242 6.86 25.48 11.91
C GLY A 242 7.10 25.16 10.43
N GLY A 243 7.02 23.89 10.10
CA GLY A 243 7.02 23.38 8.74
C GLY A 243 5.62 23.26 8.15
N SER A 244 5.56 23.15 6.83
CA SER A 244 4.34 22.72 6.13
C SER A 244 4.04 21.26 6.46
N ARG A 245 2.76 20.89 6.33
CA ARG A 245 2.23 19.62 6.80
C ARG A 245 1.49 18.87 5.71
N GLY A 246 1.45 17.55 5.84
CA GLY A 246 0.63 16.69 5.00
C GLY A 246 0.08 15.49 5.75
N SER A 247 -1.11 15.05 5.36
CA SER A 247 -1.71 13.79 5.81
C SER A 247 -0.79 12.64 5.45
N ARG A 248 -0.31 11.92 6.46
CA ARG A 248 0.65 10.83 6.29
C ARG A 248 -0.03 9.64 5.60
N ILE A 249 0.68 8.99 4.68
CA ILE A 249 0.23 7.71 4.10
C ILE A 249 0.43 6.61 5.15
N THR A 250 -0.61 6.34 5.94
CA THR A 250 -0.64 5.30 6.98
C THR A 250 -1.35 4.05 6.49
N VAL A 251 -1.25 2.95 7.26
CA VAL A 251 -2.05 1.74 7.01
C VAL A 251 -3.54 2.04 7.08
N ASP A 252 -3.99 2.83 8.06
CA ASP A 252 -5.41 3.17 8.23
C ASP A 252 -5.95 3.97 7.03
N LEU A 253 -5.21 4.97 6.58
CA LEU A 253 -5.54 5.73 5.37
C LEU A 253 -5.67 4.80 4.16
N MET A 254 -4.68 3.92 3.98
CA MET A 254 -4.66 3.01 2.84
C MET A 254 -5.73 1.91 2.93
N ARG A 255 -6.10 1.45 4.13
CA ARG A 255 -7.23 0.52 4.33
C ARG A 255 -8.55 1.14 3.87
N GLU A 256 -8.83 2.38 4.28
CA GLU A 256 -10.00 3.11 3.77
C GLU A 256 -9.94 3.29 2.25
N ALA A 257 -8.76 3.63 1.71
CA ALA A 257 -8.57 3.74 0.27
C ALA A 257 -8.84 2.41 -0.46
N TYR A 258 -8.30 1.29 0.04
CA TYR A 258 -8.48 -0.02 -0.56
C TYR A 258 -9.90 -0.54 -0.47
N ASP A 259 -10.64 -0.20 0.60
CA ASP A 259 -12.07 -0.51 0.68
C ASP A 259 -12.86 0.26 -0.38
N PHE A 260 -12.58 1.56 -0.55
CA PHE A 260 -13.25 2.36 -1.59
C PHE A 260 -12.91 1.87 -3.00
N THR A 261 -11.63 1.61 -3.29
CA THR A 261 -11.16 1.24 -4.63
C THR A 261 -11.26 -0.26 -4.93
N LYS A 262 -11.67 -1.07 -3.95
CA LYS A 262 -11.64 -2.54 -4.00
C LYS A 262 -10.26 -3.10 -4.37
N GLY A 263 -9.20 -2.44 -3.90
CA GLY A 263 -7.80 -2.77 -4.19
C GLY A 263 -7.17 -3.85 -3.30
N ALA A 264 -7.86 -4.25 -2.23
CA ALA A 264 -7.39 -5.27 -1.28
C ALA A 264 -8.42 -6.39 -1.10
N ALA A 265 -7.98 -7.52 -0.53
CA ALA A 265 -8.88 -8.57 -0.05
C ALA A 265 -8.95 -8.51 1.48
N PHE A 266 -10.15 -8.31 2.00
CA PHE A 266 -10.41 -8.17 3.43
C PHE A 266 -11.08 -9.41 4.01
N GLY A 267 -10.70 -9.78 5.23
CA GLY A 267 -11.31 -10.85 6.01
C GLY A 267 -11.22 -12.25 5.39
N VAL A 268 -10.28 -12.47 4.46
CA VAL A 268 -10.16 -13.74 3.76
C VAL A 268 -9.43 -14.78 4.63
N LYS A 269 -9.76 -16.06 4.46
CA LYS A 269 -9.02 -17.18 5.03
C LYS A 269 -8.23 -17.86 3.91
N LEU A 270 -6.99 -18.22 4.21
CA LEU A 270 -6.10 -18.90 3.27
C LEU A 270 -6.25 -20.41 3.41
N ARG A 271 -7.10 -21.00 2.56
CA ARG A 271 -7.31 -22.44 2.49
C ARG A 271 -6.34 -23.07 1.52
N ALA A 272 -5.58 -24.07 1.96
CA ALA A 272 -4.74 -24.90 1.09
C ALA A 272 -5.57 -25.42 -0.10
N HIS A 273 -5.01 -25.25 -1.29
CA HIS A 273 -5.62 -25.65 -2.54
C HIS A 273 -4.58 -26.44 -3.36
N GLY A 274 -5.04 -27.41 -4.14
CA GLY A 274 -4.15 -28.27 -4.94
C GLY A 274 -4.52 -28.26 -6.42
N ILE A 275 -3.64 -28.79 -7.27
CA ILE A 275 -4.02 -29.11 -8.66
C ILE A 275 -5.03 -30.27 -8.68
N PRO A 276 -5.83 -30.47 -9.75
CA PRO A 276 -6.97 -31.40 -9.75
C PRO A 276 -6.73 -32.84 -9.26
N ARG A 277 -5.49 -33.36 -9.38
CA ARG A 277 -5.12 -34.68 -8.85
C ARG A 277 -4.97 -34.72 -7.33
N GLN A 278 -4.59 -33.60 -6.71
CA GLN A 278 -4.27 -33.45 -5.29
C GLN A 278 -5.45 -32.94 -4.46
N LEU A 279 -6.50 -32.40 -5.10
CA LEU A 279 -7.75 -32.05 -4.41
C LEU A 279 -8.37 -33.24 -3.65
N ARG A 280 -8.06 -34.47 -4.05
CA ARG A 280 -8.51 -35.70 -3.37
C ARG A 280 -7.70 -36.05 -2.12
N GLU A 281 -6.50 -35.49 -1.99
CA GLU A 281 -5.58 -35.70 -0.86
C GLU A 281 -5.81 -34.65 0.24
N LEU A 282 -6.43 -33.53 -0.09
CA LEU A 282 -6.83 -32.52 0.89
C LEU A 282 -7.97 -33.06 1.77
N PRO A 283 -7.92 -32.84 3.10
CA PRO A 283 -9.02 -33.16 3.99
C PRO A 283 -10.32 -32.48 3.53
N LYS A 284 -11.47 -33.16 3.69
CA LYS A 284 -12.78 -32.61 3.29
C LYS A 284 -13.09 -31.27 3.96
N GLY A 285 -12.68 -31.09 5.21
CA GLY A 285 -12.82 -29.82 5.94
C GLY A 285 -11.89 -28.71 5.44
N GLY A 286 -10.89 -29.02 4.61
CA GLY A 286 -9.87 -28.07 4.18
C GLY A 286 -8.80 -27.84 5.26
N LEU A 287 -7.61 -27.48 4.81
CA LEU A 287 -6.49 -27.08 5.68
C LEU A 287 -6.24 -25.60 5.49
N TYR A 288 -5.99 -24.88 6.57
CA TYR A 288 -5.90 -23.42 6.55
C TYR A 288 -4.63 -22.94 7.21
N LEU A 289 -4.12 -21.79 6.74
CA LEU A 289 -3.17 -21.02 7.51
C LEU A 289 -3.90 -20.39 8.71
N HIS A 290 -3.39 -20.63 9.91
CA HIS A 290 -4.00 -20.19 11.15
C HIS A 290 -2.99 -19.50 12.04
N PHE A 291 -3.41 -18.41 12.69
CA PHE A 291 -2.67 -17.69 13.72
C PHE A 291 -3.45 -17.81 15.03
N PRO A 292 -3.09 -18.75 15.92
CA PRO A 292 -3.77 -18.90 17.19
C PRO A 292 -3.54 -17.67 18.08
N PRO A 293 -4.52 -17.23 18.90
CA PRO A 293 -4.42 -15.99 19.70
C PRO A 293 -3.21 -15.93 20.64
N ASN A 294 -2.75 -17.07 21.13
CA ASN A 294 -1.67 -17.19 22.12
C ASN A 294 -0.38 -17.75 21.53
N PHE A 295 -0.26 -17.81 20.20
CA PHE A 295 0.94 -18.31 19.53
C PHE A 295 1.62 -17.20 18.70
N PRO A 296 2.95 -17.10 18.76
CA PRO A 296 3.67 -16.05 18.04
C PRO A 296 3.90 -16.38 16.55
N PHE A 297 3.50 -17.58 16.09
CA PHE A 297 3.71 -18.05 14.72
C PHE A 297 2.48 -18.79 14.16
N ALA A 298 2.43 -18.86 12.84
CA ALA A 298 1.38 -19.51 12.09
C ALA A 298 1.45 -21.04 12.21
N ARG A 299 0.28 -21.66 12.19
CA ARG A 299 0.05 -23.10 12.24
C ARG A 299 -0.84 -23.50 11.07
N VAL A 300 -0.95 -24.80 10.83
CA VAL A 300 -1.94 -25.37 9.93
C VAL A 300 -3.12 -25.85 10.78
N ARG A 301 -4.34 -25.50 10.39
CA ARG A 301 -5.56 -25.89 11.10
C ARG A 301 -6.56 -26.55 10.15
N LEU A 302 -7.26 -27.57 10.62
CA LEU A 302 -8.37 -28.20 9.90
C LEU A 302 -9.65 -27.36 10.00
N ALA A 303 -10.52 -27.43 9.00
CA ALA A 303 -11.88 -26.87 8.96
C ALA A 303 -12.02 -25.34 9.00
N SER A 304 -11.08 -24.60 9.60
CA SER A 304 -11.14 -23.14 9.67
C SER A 304 -9.75 -22.52 9.77
N GLY A 305 -9.67 -21.23 9.42
CA GLY A 305 -8.45 -20.43 9.44
C GLY A 305 -8.66 -19.07 10.09
N THR A 306 -7.56 -18.34 10.25
CA THR A 306 -7.63 -16.96 10.74
C THR A 306 -8.05 -16.04 9.60
N PRO A 307 -9.07 -15.19 9.78
CA PRO A 307 -9.37 -14.11 8.83
C PRO A 307 -8.19 -13.14 8.76
N ILE A 308 -7.74 -12.82 7.56
CA ILE A 308 -6.65 -11.90 7.30
C ILE A 308 -7.01 -10.88 6.23
N ASP A 309 -6.41 -9.71 6.32
CA ASP A 309 -6.46 -8.71 5.26
C ASP A 309 -5.18 -8.79 4.44
N LEU A 310 -5.32 -8.98 3.13
CA LEU A 310 -4.22 -8.97 2.17
C LEU A 310 -4.15 -7.58 1.55
N LEU A 311 -3.24 -6.75 2.09
CA LEU A 311 -3.13 -5.34 1.73
C LEU A 311 -1.98 -5.15 0.75
N PRO A 312 -2.17 -4.43 -0.38
CA PRO A 312 -1.06 -3.87 -1.13
C PRO A 312 -0.17 -3.06 -0.18
N ALA A 313 1.12 -3.36 -0.17
CA ALA A 313 2.06 -2.77 0.77
C ALA A 313 3.11 -1.92 0.09
N GLN A 314 3.51 -2.32 -1.12
CA GLN A 314 4.48 -1.61 -1.91
C GLN A 314 4.23 -1.80 -3.40
N SER A 315 4.21 -0.72 -4.16
CA SER A 315 4.18 -0.76 -5.61
C SER A 315 5.60 -0.57 -6.18
N GLY A 316 6.02 -1.49 -7.05
CA GLY A 316 7.34 -1.55 -7.66
C GLY A 316 7.29 -2.31 -8.99
N GLY A 317 8.40 -2.91 -9.42
CA GLY A 317 8.40 -3.82 -10.58
C GLY A 317 7.41 -4.97 -10.42
N VAL A 318 7.37 -5.57 -9.22
CA VAL A 318 6.32 -6.51 -8.80
C VAL A 318 5.60 -5.95 -7.56
N PRO A 319 4.26 -5.93 -7.52
CA PRO A 319 3.52 -5.50 -6.35
C PRO A 319 3.74 -6.41 -5.13
N MET A 320 4.12 -5.80 -4.01
CA MET A 320 4.27 -6.50 -2.72
C MET A 320 3.06 -6.23 -1.82
N HIS A 321 2.76 -7.20 -0.97
CA HIS A 321 1.62 -7.20 -0.07
C HIS A 321 2.07 -7.51 1.36
N VAL A 322 1.19 -7.24 2.32
CA VAL A 322 1.30 -7.67 3.72
C VAL A 322 0.02 -8.40 4.12
N MET A 323 0.15 -9.34 5.07
CA MET A 323 -1.00 -9.95 5.72
C MET A 323 -1.19 -9.25 7.05
N ALA A 324 -2.31 -8.56 7.21
CA ALA A 324 -2.71 -7.99 8.48
C ALA A 324 -3.70 -8.92 9.19
N ILE A 325 -3.50 -9.10 10.48
CA ILE A 325 -4.22 -10.05 11.33
C ILE A 325 -4.73 -9.30 12.55
N ALA A 326 -6.04 -9.33 12.78
CA ALA A 326 -6.62 -8.83 14.01
C ALA A 326 -6.32 -9.79 15.17
N THR A 327 -5.75 -9.27 16.26
CA THR A 327 -5.47 -10.03 17.49
C THR A 327 -6.10 -9.35 18.70
N PRO A 328 -6.26 -10.02 19.86
CA PRO A 328 -6.72 -9.37 21.09
C PRO A 328 -5.85 -8.18 21.52
N ALA A 329 -4.57 -8.16 21.14
CA ALA A 329 -3.62 -7.09 21.44
C ALA A 329 -3.59 -5.98 20.37
N GLY A 330 -4.47 -6.04 19.37
CA GLY A 330 -4.50 -5.13 18.23
C GLY A 330 -4.07 -5.80 16.92
N GLU A 331 -3.89 -4.99 15.88
CA GLU A 331 -3.48 -5.48 14.57
C GLU A 331 -2.01 -5.89 14.56
N ARG A 332 -1.72 -7.04 13.94
CA ARG A 332 -0.36 -7.56 13.72
C ARG A 332 -0.17 -7.96 12.28
N TYR A 333 1.08 -8.15 11.86
CA TYR A 333 1.45 -8.45 10.49
C TYR A 333 2.23 -9.76 10.41
N ALA A 334 1.97 -10.58 9.39
CA ALA A 334 2.76 -11.78 9.15
C ALA A 334 4.18 -11.40 8.69
N GLY A 335 5.21 -11.91 9.37
CA GLY A 335 6.61 -11.83 9.00
C GLY A 335 7.17 -13.19 8.64
N PHE A 336 7.91 -13.30 7.55
CA PHE A 336 8.45 -14.54 7.01
C PHE A 336 9.89 -14.76 7.50
N ASN A 337 10.04 -15.56 8.55
CA ASN A 337 11.34 -15.88 9.12
C ASN A 337 11.96 -17.10 8.41
N LEU A 338 12.60 -16.84 7.26
CA LEU A 338 13.19 -17.88 6.43
C LEU A 338 14.27 -18.69 7.15
N GLY A 339 15.02 -18.08 8.08
CA GLY A 339 16.06 -18.77 8.84
C GLY A 339 15.52 -19.80 9.84
N ARG A 340 14.29 -19.61 10.33
CA ARG A 340 13.61 -20.57 11.21
C ARG A 340 12.59 -21.45 10.49
N GLY A 341 12.25 -21.12 9.24
CA GLY A 341 11.20 -21.82 8.52
C GLY A 341 9.78 -21.46 9.00
N GLU A 342 9.61 -20.32 9.68
CA GLU A 342 8.36 -19.94 10.37
C GLU A 342 7.74 -18.67 9.78
N VAL A 343 6.41 -18.54 9.90
CA VAL A 343 5.68 -17.29 9.68
C VAL A 343 5.28 -16.74 11.06
N VAL A 344 5.81 -15.59 11.46
CA VAL A 344 5.67 -15.02 12.81
C VAL A 344 4.78 -13.77 12.80
N LEU A 345 4.17 -13.42 13.93
CA LEU A 345 3.44 -12.16 14.08
C LEU A 345 4.37 -11.01 14.45
N ARG A 346 4.23 -9.87 13.76
CA ARG A 346 4.95 -8.62 13.99
C ARG A 346 3.98 -7.51 14.38
N GLU A 347 4.43 -6.60 15.23
CA GLU A 347 3.64 -5.41 15.58
C GLU A 347 3.71 -4.33 14.50
N ARG A 348 4.73 -4.38 13.64
CA ARG A 348 5.00 -3.38 12.61
C ARG A 348 5.30 -4.04 11.27
N ILE A 349 4.92 -3.37 10.20
CA ILE A 349 5.29 -3.78 8.85
C ILE A 349 6.79 -3.53 8.67
N ARG A 350 7.49 -4.57 8.26
CA ARG A 350 8.90 -4.53 7.86
C ARG A 350 9.09 -5.28 6.54
N ASP A 351 10.32 -5.26 6.03
CA ASP A 351 10.69 -5.98 4.82
C ASP A 351 10.44 -7.48 4.88
N ASP A 352 10.60 -8.11 6.04
CA ASP A 352 10.26 -9.52 6.23
C ASP A 352 8.75 -9.78 6.25
N CYS A 353 7.89 -8.74 6.26
CA CYS A 353 6.44 -8.89 6.10
C CYS A 353 5.99 -8.83 4.63
N LEU A 354 6.88 -8.43 3.73
CA LEU A 354 6.52 -8.22 2.32
C LEU A 354 6.55 -9.55 1.56
N PHE A 355 5.51 -9.80 0.79
CA PHE A 355 5.46 -10.93 -0.15
C PHE A 355 4.82 -10.54 -1.47
N GLU A 356 5.16 -11.27 -2.53
CA GLU A 356 4.48 -11.21 -3.80
C GLU A 356 3.26 -12.13 -3.79
N TRP A 357 2.15 -11.58 -4.27
CA TRP A 357 0.90 -12.29 -4.45
C TRP A 357 0.71 -12.58 -5.94
N PHE A 358 0.82 -13.85 -6.32
CA PHE A 358 0.46 -14.29 -7.68
C PHE A 358 -0.96 -14.83 -7.70
N ARG A 359 -1.84 -14.14 -8.43
CA ARG A 359 -3.21 -14.61 -8.70
C ARG A 359 -3.16 -15.73 -9.72
N GLY A 360 -3.58 -16.91 -9.31
CA GLY A 360 -3.81 -18.04 -10.20
C GLY A 360 -5.11 -17.87 -11.00
N LYS A 361 -5.35 -18.79 -11.94
CA LYS A 361 -6.65 -18.84 -12.62
C LYS A 361 -7.75 -19.13 -11.58
N PRO A 362 -8.92 -18.49 -11.71
CA PRO A 362 -10.07 -18.85 -10.87
C PRO A 362 -10.33 -20.35 -10.94
N THR A 363 -10.74 -20.95 -9.82
CA THR A 363 -11.14 -22.36 -9.80
C THR A 363 -12.41 -22.56 -10.63
N LYS A 364 -12.79 -23.82 -10.89
CA LYS A 364 -14.08 -24.12 -11.54
C LYS A 364 -15.28 -23.59 -10.76
N GLN A 365 -15.10 -23.32 -9.47
CA GLN A 365 -16.11 -22.76 -8.57
C GLN A 365 -16.03 -21.22 -8.50
N GLY A 366 -15.14 -20.59 -9.26
CA GLY A 366 -14.93 -19.15 -9.28
C GLY A 366 -14.06 -18.62 -8.13
N GLU A 367 -13.47 -19.50 -7.30
CA GLU A 367 -12.61 -19.08 -6.20
C GLU A 367 -11.29 -18.53 -6.75
N GLU A 368 -10.83 -17.41 -6.20
CA GLU A 368 -9.52 -16.87 -6.51
C GLU A 368 -8.44 -17.69 -5.80
N THR A 369 -7.42 -18.12 -6.56
CA THR A 369 -6.26 -18.84 -6.01
C THR A 369 -5.04 -17.95 -5.97
N VAL A 370 -4.19 -18.15 -4.97
CA VAL A 370 -3.03 -17.31 -4.72
C VAL A 370 -1.80 -18.15 -4.36
N GLN A 371 -0.63 -17.67 -4.74
CA GLN A 371 0.64 -18.16 -4.23
C GLN A 371 1.35 -17.01 -3.50
N ILE A 372 1.84 -17.30 -2.29
CA ILE A 372 2.58 -16.36 -1.46
C ILE A 372 4.07 -16.61 -1.69
N LYS A 373 4.74 -15.70 -2.41
CA LYS A 373 6.17 -15.79 -2.69
C LYS A 373 6.94 -14.74 -1.89
N VAL A 374 7.97 -15.17 -1.20
CA VAL A 374 8.82 -14.32 -0.35
C VAL A 374 10.22 -14.28 -0.97
N LEU A 375 10.83 -13.10 -1.01
CA LEU A 375 12.21 -12.94 -1.47
C LEU A 375 13.18 -13.60 -0.47
N LYS A 376 14.13 -14.41 -0.97
CA LYS A 376 15.16 -15.04 -0.12
C LYS A 376 16.13 -14.01 0.43
N ASP A 377 16.51 -13.04 -0.40
CA ASP A 377 17.39 -11.94 -0.04
C ASP A 377 16.66 -10.61 -0.28
N LYS A 378 16.77 -9.70 0.69
CA LYS A 378 16.17 -8.36 0.62
C LYS A 378 16.90 -7.46 -0.36
N ASP A 379 18.18 -7.78 -0.63
CA ASP A 379 19.04 -7.03 -1.55
C ASP A 379 19.01 -7.63 -2.97
N ASP A 380 18.27 -8.72 -3.23
CA ASP A 380 18.04 -9.26 -4.57
C ASP A 380 17.07 -8.36 -5.35
N VAL A 381 17.62 -7.27 -5.91
CA VAL A 381 16.89 -6.27 -6.69
C VAL A 381 16.21 -6.87 -7.92
N GLU A 382 16.73 -7.98 -8.44
CA GLU A 382 16.15 -8.68 -9.59
C GLU A 382 15.06 -9.68 -9.18
N GLY A 383 14.89 -9.94 -7.88
CA GLY A 383 13.86 -10.81 -7.32
C GLY A 383 13.89 -12.22 -7.89
N LYS A 384 15.08 -12.74 -8.20
CA LYS A 384 15.26 -14.05 -8.86
C LYS A 384 15.12 -15.19 -7.86
N ALA A 385 15.58 -15.01 -6.62
CA ALA A 385 15.57 -16.05 -5.61
C ALA A 385 14.35 -15.89 -4.68
N LYS A 386 13.35 -16.76 -4.86
CA LYS A 386 12.10 -16.74 -4.10
C LYS A 386 11.83 -18.07 -3.42
N VAL A 387 11.12 -18.01 -2.30
CA VAL A 387 10.48 -19.17 -1.67
C VAL A 387 8.98 -18.99 -1.62
N GLN A 388 8.25 -20.09 -1.53
CA GLN A 388 6.81 -20.16 -1.39
C GLN A 388 6.43 -20.66 -0.02
N VAL A 389 5.42 -20.03 0.59
CA VAL A 389 4.80 -20.55 1.82
C VAL A 389 4.11 -21.87 1.50
N ARG A 390 4.33 -22.87 2.35
CA ARG A 390 3.76 -24.20 2.25
C ARG A 390 3.04 -24.56 3.54
N VAL A 391 1.82 -25.10 3.42
CA VAL A 391 1.03 -25.63 4.56
C VAL A 391 0.78 -27.12 4.37
N GLN A 392 1.24 -27.98 5.29
CA GLN A 392 0.98 -29.42 5.25
C GLN A 392 0.16 -29.85 6.47
N GLY A 393 -0.54 -30.98 6.39
CA GLY A 393 -1.35 -31.50 7.49
C GLY A 393 -1.09 -32.97 7.75
N ALA A 394 0.12 -33.48 7.49
CA ALA A 394 0.41 -34.90 7.63
C ALA A 394 0.34 -35.36 9.10
N ALA A 395 0.51 -34.43 10.05
CA ALA A 395 0.33 -34.69 11.47
C ALA A 395 -1.14 -34.67 11.93
N ILE A 396 -2.06 -34.14 11.12
CA ILE A 396 -3.49 -34.08 11.44
C ILE A 396 -4.16 -35.39 11.01
N ARG A 397 -4.64 -36.16 11.98
CA ARG A 397 -5.28 -37.46 11.80
C ARG A 397 -6.81 -37.31 11.81
N GLY A 398 -7.50 -38.26 11.18
CA GLY A 398 -8.96 -38.21 11.06
C GLY A 398 -9.75 -38.25 12.38
N PHE A 399 -9.11 -38.61 13.50
CA PHE A 399 -9.72 -38.62 14.83
C PHE A 399 -9.35 -37.39 15.68
N ASP A 400 -8.51 -36.48 15.18
CA ASP A 400 -8.06 -35.29 15.94
C ASP A 400 -9.15 -34.20 16.06
N GLY A 401 -10.31 -34.42 15.42
CA GLY A 401 -11.43 -33.50 15.43
C GLY A 401 -11.28 -32.36 14.43
N GLU A 402 -12.32 -31.54 14.30
CA GLU A 402 -12.40 -30.47 13.31
C GLU A 402 -11.49 -29.28 13.64
N ASP A 403 -11.00 -29.17 14.88
CA ASP A 403 -10.11 -28.09 15.35
C ASP A 403 -8.63 -28.50 15.45
N ALA A 404 -8.25 -29.61 14.80
CA ALA A 404 -6.88 -30.11 14.84
C ALA A 404 -5.87 -29.12 14.24
N GLU A 405 -4.71 -28.96 14.90
CA GLU A 405 -3.65 -28.04 14.49
C GLU A 405 -2.26 -28.69 14.47
N SER A 406 -1.46 -28.36 13.46
CA SER A 406 -0.04 -28.76 13.37
C SER A 406 0.88 -27.57 13.12
N SER A 407 2.18 -27.75 13.36
CA SER A 407 3.20 -26.71 13.09
C SER A 407 3.79 -26.81 11.68
N GLU A 408 3.08 -27.45 10.75
CA GLU A 408 3.57 -27.79 9.41
C GLU A 408 3.43 -26.62 8.41
N VAL A 409 3.78 -25.40 8.86
CA VAL A 409 4.01 -24.25 7.99
C VAL A 409 5.50 -24.22 7.67
N SER A 410 5.86 -24.11 6.38
CA SER A 410 7.25 -24.16 5.92
C SER A 410 7.45 -23.34 4.65
N PHE A 411 8.68 -23.31 4.15
CA PHE A 411 9.03 -22.66 2.88
C PHE A 411 9.67 -23.67 1.92
N VAL A 412 9.41 -23.50 0.63
CA VAL A 412 10.00 -24.29 -0.46
C VAL A 412 10.44 -23.36 -1.59
N ASP A 413 11.41 -23.77 -2.40
CA ASP A 413 11.92 -22.93 -3.48
C ASP A 413 10.87 -22.66 -4.56
N ALA A 414 10.83 -21.42 -5.06
CA ALA A 414 9.92 -21.02 -6.12
C ALA A 414 10.66 -20.92 -7.48
N PRO A 415 10.02 -21.33 -8.60
CA PRO A 415 8.72 -21.99 -8.67
C PRO A 415 8.81 -23.45 -8.23
N THR A 416 7.77 -23.94 -7.55
CA THR A 416 7.60 -25.37 -7.28
C THR A 416 6.28 -25.90 -7.81
N ALA A 417 6.24 -27.21 -8.07
CA ALA A 417 5.03 -27.96 -8.35
C ALA A 417 4.39 -28.54 -7.06
N ASP A 418 4.91 -28.18 -5.88
CA ASP A 418 4.38 -28.62 -4.59
C ASP A 418 2.93 -28.15 -4.40
N ALA A 419 2.05 -29.14 -4.19
CA ALA A 419 0.61 -29.00 -4.01
C ALA A 419 0.24 -27.96 -2.95
N TRP A 420 1.05 -27.90 -1.91
CA TRP A 420 0.74 -27.29 -0.63
C TRP A 420 1.08 -25.80 -0.58
N THR A 421 1.34 -25.20 -1.74
CA THR A 421 1.82 -23.81 -1.90
C THR A 421 0.80 -22.87 -2.55
N VAL A 422 -0.37 -23.41 -2.92
CA VAL A 422 -1.48 -22.66 -3.50
C VAL A 422 -2.59 -22.53 -2.46
N PHE A 423 -3.20 -21.35 -2.38
CA PHE A 423 -4.27 -21.07 -1.44
C PHE A 423 -5.50 -20.56 -2.18
N ALA A 424 -6.69 -21.04 -1.84
CA ALA A 424 -7.95 -20.40 -2.21
C ALA A 424 -8.27 -19.30 -1.19
N LEU A 425 -8.75 -18.16 -1.68
CA LEU A 425 -9.26 -17.08 -0.83
C LEU A 425 -10.71 -17.35 -0.47
N GLU A 426 -10.96 -17.77 0.76
CA GLU A 426 -12.30 -18.02 1.28
C GLU A 426 -12.77 -16.81 2.10
N LYS A 427 -14.03 -16.37 1.92
CA LYS A 427 -14.60 -15.24 2.65
C LYS A 427 -15.37 -15.67 3.89
#